data_AF-A0A920I278-F1
#
_entry.id   AF-A0A920I278-F1
#
_cell.length_a   1.000
_cell.length_b   1.000
_cell.length_c   1.000
_cell.angle_alpha   90.00
_cell.angle_beta   90.00
_cell.angle_gamma   90.00
#
_symmetry.space_group_name_H-M   'P 1'
#
loop_
_entity.id
_entity.type
_entity.pdbx_description
1 polymer ?
#
loop_
_entity_poly.entity_id
_entity_poly.type
_entity_poly.pdbx_seq_one_letter_code
_entity_poly.pdbx_strand_id
1 'polypeptide(L)'
;MSRDRCLVEPGIVLDELNRQLKPHGLWFPVDVSTSSRATIGGMAGNNSCGGRSIRYGMMRDNVTAIDAILSEGRRRGSAMSPRPHHPAC
;
A
#
# COMPACT_ATOMS: atom_id res chain seq x y z
N MET A 1 4.88 18.43 -3.96
CA MET A 1 4.51 17.05 -4.38
C MET A 1 5.17 16.10 -3.40
N SER A 2 4.39 15.38 -2.59
CA SER A 2 4.95 14.51 -1.54
C SER A 2 5.77 13.37 -2.16
N ARG A 3 7.00 13.19 -1.67
CA ARG A 3 8.09 12.35 -2.23
C ARG A 3 8.08 10.89 -1.72
N ASP A 4 7.02 10.52 -1.02
CA ASP A 4 6.81 9.34 -0.17
C ASP A 4 5.75 8.37 -0.74
N ARG A 5 5.56 8.39 -2.06
CA ARG A 5 4.61 7.49 -2.75
C ARG A 5 5.34 6.62 -3.75
N CYS A 6 4.99 5.33 -3.77
CA CYS A 6 5.44 4.37 -4.78
C CYS A 6 4.26 3.85 -5.59
N LEU A 7 4.53 3.54 -6.86
CA LEU A 7 3.64 2.77 -7.72
C LEU A 7 4.20 1.35 -7.80
N VAL A 8 3.34 0.35 -7.59
CA VAL A 8 3.74 -1.05 -7.54
C VAL A 8 2.72 -1.91 -8.27
N GLU A 9 3.18 -3.04 -8.79
CA GLU A 9 2.28 -4.09 -9.24
C GLU A 9 1.57 -4.76 -8.05
N PRO A 10 0.27 -5.11 -8.16
CA PRO A 10 -0.51 -5.62 -7.03
C PRO A 10 0.01 -6.98 -6.52
N GLY A 11 0.77 -7.72 -7.32
CA GLY A 11 1.34 -9.01 -6.96
C GLY A 11 2.57 -8.95 -6.05
N ILE A 12 3.17 -7.77 -5.82
CA ILE A 12 4.36 -7.66 -4.97
C ILE A 12 4.02 -8.02 -3.51
N VAL A 13 4.89 -8.82 -2.88
CA VAL A 13 4.80 -9.19 -1.46
C VAL A 13 5.24 -8.02 -0.59
N LEU A 14 4.62 -7.83 0.57
CA LEU A 14 4.94 -6.73 1.50
C LEU A 14 6.43 -6.69 1.88
N ASP A 15 7.02 -7.82 2.27
CA ASP A 15 8.45 -7.88 2.62
C ASP A 15 9.35 -7.56 1.41
N GLU A 16 8.94 -7.94 0.19
CA GLU A 16 9.64 -7.60 -1.05
C GLU A 16 9.61 -6.09 -1.30
N LEU A 17 8.42 -5.48 -1.19
CA LEU A 17 8.28 -4.04 -1.32
C LEU A 17 9.16 -3.30 -0.30
N ASN A 18 9.11 -3.68 0.97
CA ASN A 18 9.91 -3.05 2.01
C ASN A 18 11.41 -3.26 1.79
N ARG A 19 11.84 -4.40 1.25
CA ARG A 19 13.24 -4.62 0.86
C ARG A 19 13.69 -3.66 -0.24
N GLN A 20 12.83 -3.38 -1.22
CA GLN A 20 13.10 -2.43 -2.29
C GLN A 20 13.05 -0.96 -1.83
N LEU A 21 12.22 -0.63 -0.83
CA LEU A 21 12.12 0.71 -0.27
C LEU A 21 13.27 1.05 0.70
N LYS A 22 13.86 0.04 1.36
CA LYS A 22 14.92 0.20 2.36
C LYS A 22 16.11 1.08 1.91
N PRO A 23 16.66 0.96 0.69
CA PRO A 23 17.75 1.83 0.21
C PRO A 23 17.36 3.31 0.11
N HIS A 24 16.07 3.60 0.01
CA HIS A 24 15.52 4.96 -0.03
C HIS A 24 15.20 5.52 1.36
N GLY A 25 15.42 4.74 2.42
CA GLY A 25 15.02 5.11 3.79
C GLY A 25 13.51 5.08 4.01
N LEU A 26 12.76 4.40 3.13
CA LEU A 26 11.30 4.31 3.17
C LEU A 26 10.85 2.88 3.48
N TRP A 27 9.60 2.74 3.90
CA TRP A 27 8.90 1.46 4.07
C TRP A 27 7.39 1.67 4.02
N PHE A 28 6.65 0.65 3.62
CA PHE A 28 5.19 0.64 3.61
C PHE A 28 4.66 0.27 5.01
N PRO A 29 3.81 1.12 5.62
CA PRO A 29 3.56 1.09 7.06
C PRO A 29 2.67 -0.05 7.56
N VAL A 30 1.92 -0.69 6.67
CA VAL A 30 0.92 -1.69 7.04
C VAL A 30 1.65 -2.96 7.46
N ASP A 31 1.47 -3.35 8.72
CA ASP A 31 2.11 -4.51 9.34
C ASP A 31 1.10 -5.64 9.46
N VAL A 32 1.38 -6.82 8.89
CA VAL A 32 0.53 -8.01 8.96
C VAL A 32 1.39 -9.22 9.31
N SER A 33 0.85 -10.17 10.08
CA SER A 33 1.59 -11.40 10.48
C SER A 33 1.99 -12.29 9.29
N THR A 34 1.39 -12.08 8.12
CA THR A 34 1.63 -12.80 6.88
C THR A 34 2.51 -12.02 5.88
N SER A 35 3.29 -11.02 6.34
CA SER A 35 4.07 -10.10 5.48
C SER A 35 4.96 -10.79 4.45
N SER A 36 5.47 -11.99 4.76
CA SER A 36 6.32 -12.80 3.88
C SER A 36 5.60 -13.41 2.67
N ARG A 37 4.26 -13.34 2.63
CA ARG A 37 3.43 -13.88 1.52
C ARG A 37 2.24 -13.01 1.13
N ALA A 38 1.86 -12.03 1.96
CA ALA A 38 0.77 -11.12 1.66
C ALA A 38 1.16 -10.16 0.54
N THR A 39 0.34 -10.10 -0.51
CA THR A 39 0.54 -9.18 -1.62
C THR A 39 -0.15 -7.85 -1.37
N ILE A 40 0.36 -6.77 -1.97
CA ILE A 40 -0.24 -5.44 -1.85
C ILE A 40 -1.68 -5.42 -2.38
N GLY A 41 -1.96 -6.12 -3.48
CA GLY A 41 -3.30 -6.26 -4.03
C GLY A 41 -4.26 -7.01 -3.08
N GLY A 42 -3.79 -8.12 -2.49
CA GLY A 42 -4.58 -8.87 -1.51
C GLY A 42 -4.86 -8.06 -0.24
N MET A 43 -3.86 -7.33 0.26
CA MET A 43 -4.00 -6.43 1.40
C MET A 43 -5.00 -5.30 1.11
N ALA A 44 -4.95 -4.72 -0.09
CA ALA A 44 -5.89 -3.68 -0.54
C ALA A 44 -7.33 -4.21 -0.60
N GLY A 45 -7.54 -5.39 -1.19
CA GLY A 45 -8.85 -6.02 -1.27
C GLY A 45 -9.46 -6.36 0.09
N ASN A 46 -8.62 -6.72 1.07
CA ASN A 46 -9.06 -7.09 2.42
C ASN A 46 -9.01 -5.93 3.43
N ASN A 47 -8.63 -4.72 3.01
CA ASN A 47 -8.33 -3.59 3.89
C ASN A 47 -7.47 -3.99 5.10
N SER A 48 -6.36 -4.69 4.84
CA SER A 48 -5.52 -5.27 5.90
C SER A 48 -5.02 -4.25 6.92
N CYS A 49 -4.80 -4.73 8.14
CA CYS A 49 -4.45 -3.96 9.31
C CYS A 49 -3.59 -4.83 10.24
N GLY A 50 -2.77 -4.19 11.08
CA GLY A 50 -2.13 -4.87 12.21
C GLY A 50 -1.76 -3.92 13.33
N GLY A 51 -0.84 -4.35 14.19
CA GLY A 51 -0.58 -3.72 15.49
C GLY A 51 -0.16 -2.25 15.42
N ARG A 52 0.41 -1.80 14.30
CA ARG A 52 0.86 -0.42 14.11
C ARG A 52 -0.20 0.52 13.52
N SER A 53 -1.40 0.02 13.25
CA SER A 53 -2.49 0.79 12.62
C SER A 53 -2.96 1.99 13.43
N ILE A 54 -2.84 1.95 14.77
CA ILE A 54 -3.15 3.10 15.64
C ILE A 54 -2.27 4.31 15.27
N ARG A 55 -1.02 4.07 14.85
CA ARG A 55 -0.08 5.12 14.46
C ARG A 55 -0.10 5.41 12.96
N TYR A 56 -0.16 4.38 12.13
CA TYR A 56 0.04 4.52 10.68
C TYR A 56 -1.20 4.23 9.83
N GLY A 57 -2.34 3.97 10.44
CA GLY A 57 -3.58 3.63 9.74
C GLY A 57 -3.60 2.21 9.17
N MET A 58 -4.72 1.88 8.51
CA MET A 58 -4.95 0.61 7.83
C MET A 58 -4.60 0.74 6.34
N MET A 59 -4.78 -0.35 5.58
CA MET A 59 -4.48 -0.36 4.16
C MET A 59 -5.21 0.74 3.37
N ARG A 60 -6.51 0.98 3.60
CA ARG A 60 -7.24 2.07 2.94
C ARG A 60 -6.62 3.45 3.20
N ASP A 61 -6.06 3.63 4.40
CA ASP A 61 -5.41 4.87 4.81
C ASP A 61 -4.00 5.00 4.22
N ASN A 62 -3.50 3.95 3.55
CA ASN A 62 -2.19 3.85 2.91
C ASN A 62 -2.25 3.58 1.39
N VAL A 63 -3.44 3.48 0.79
CA VAL A 63 -3.64 3.43 -0.67
C VAL A 63 -4.10 4.78 -1.22
N THR A 64 -3.40 5.30 -2.23
CA THR A 64 -3.71 6.63 -2.81
C THR A 64 -4.62 6.52 -4.03
N ALA A 65 -4.36 5.52 -4.87
CA ALA A 65 -5.09 5.21 -6.10
C ALA A 65 -4.92 3.72 -6.44
N ILE A 66 -5.85 3.18 -7.22
CA ILE A 66 -5.81 1.82 -7.77
C ILE A 66 -6.27 1.90 -9.24
N ASP A 67 -5.54 1.24 -10.13
CA ASP A 67 -6.03 0.89 -11.47
C ASP A 67 -6.48 -0.57 -11.47
N ALA A 68 -7.76 -0.81 -11.70
CA ALA A 68 -8.38 -2.13 -11.60
C ALA A 68 -9.26 -2.46 -12.80
N ILE A 69 -9.44 -3.75 -13.05
CA ILE A 69 -10.47 -4.27 -13.96
C ILE A 69 -11.67 -4.69 -13.10
N LEU A 70 -12.85 -4.16 -13.41
CA LEU A 70 -14.11 -4.53 -12.76
C LEU A 70 -14.62 -5.88 -13.30
N SER A 71 -15.59 -6.49 -12.62
CA SER A 71 -16.18 -7.78 -13.02
C SER A 71 -16.79 -7.78 -14.42
N GLU A 72 -17.23 -6.62 -14.90
CA GLU A 72 -17.74 -6.39 -16.26
C GLU A 72 -16.62 -6.22 -17.32
N GLY A 73 -15.34 -6.38 -16.95
CA GLY A 73 -14.19 -6.25 -17.85
C GLY A 73 -13.74 -4.79 -18.09
N ARG A 74 -14.38 -3.81 -17.47
CA ARG A 74 -14.01 -2.39 -17.62
C ARG A 74 -12.85 -2.01 -16.71
N ARG A 75 -11.84 -1.35 -17.30
CA ARG A 75 -10.76 -0.70 -16.55
C ARG A 75 -11.27 0.55 -15.85
N ARG A 76 -10.92 0.72 -14.58
CA ARG A 76 -11.22 1.90 -13.78
C ARG A 76 -10.01 2.26 -12.92
N GLY A 77 -9.43 3.43 -13.21
CA GLY A 77 -8.49 4.10 -12.32
C GLY A 77 -9.23 4.96 -11.30
N SER A 78 -8.79 4.94 -10.04
CA SER A 78 -9.17 5.97 -9.06
C SER A 78 -8.17 7.13 -9.10
N ALA A 79 -8.67 8.35 -8.91
CA ALA A 79 -7.81 9.52 -8.78
C ALA A 79 -7.02 9.47 -7.47
N MET A 80 -5.76 9.93 -7.50
CA MET A 80 -4.94 10.03 -6.29
C MET A 80 -5.58 10.95 -5.26
N SER A 81 -5.94 10.40 -4.10
CA SER A 81 -6.35 11.20 -2.95
C SER A 81 -5.14 11.96 -2.36
N PRO A 82 -5.25 13.25 -2.03
CA PRO A 82 -4.21 13.91 -1.24
C PRO A 82 -4.20 13.33 0.18
N ARG A 83 -3.04 12.84 0.64
CA ARG A 83 -2.84 12.54 2.06
C ARG A 83 -1.82 13.49 2.69
N PRO A 84 -1.99 13.86 3.97
CA PRO A 84 -0.97 14.56 4.73
C PRO A 84 0.25 13.64 4.89
N HIS A 85 1.45 14.22 4.75
CA HIS A 85 2.73 13.52 4.87
C HIS A 85 2.89 12.95 6.28
N HIS A 86 3.07 11.63 6.39
CA HIS A 86 3.44 11.00 7.64
C HIS A 86 4.97 10.90 7.69
N PRO A 87 5.68 11.49 8.66
CA PRO A 87 7.15 11.57 8.68
C PRO A 87 7.89 10.23 8.88
N ALA A 88 7.18 9.11 8.77
CA ALA A 88 7.71 7.77 9.01
C ALA A 88 7.68 6.88 7.76
N CYS A 89 7.05 7.31 6.66
CA CYS A 89 6.85 6.54 5.43
C CYS A 89 7.14 7.39 4.20
#